data_AF-A0A928Y4N1-F1
#
_entry.id   AF-A0A928Y4N1-F1
#
_cell.length_a   1.000
_cell.length_b   1.000
_cell.length_c   1.000
_cell.angle_alpha   90.00
_cell.angle_beta   90.00
_cell.angle_gamma   90.00
#
_symmetry.space_group_name_H-M   'P 1'
#
loop_
_entity.id
_entity.type
_entity.pdbx_description
1 polymer ?
#
loop_
_entity_poly.entity_id
_entity_poly.type
_entity_poly.pdbx_seq_one_letter_code
_entity_poly.pdbx_strand_id
1 'polypeptide(L)'
;MRDRRIVVARRWTGLGDCLVSLLAAHRYAKATNRALVIDWRFTAYAPSDNLFALAFTAPMVWDGVATEVVDAGRGFEISGPTWPIGWTGAMLADAPVAGERCNHAQVVERIASGADVAAPVVVFDGCIAPLAPDAPTSRRLLSSLRVRDDVRDAVERFVRERFAGRPTVGVHVRHGNGGDIGTHAPYWHRPGQTLLAIADDVRAAVAALAQESDTPPVVFLSTDSGEIDAMLRRVLPGVVTWPKRFRPAGAGELHLGSNAVEGFVDALVDMLLLGEVDRLVRFPPGSAFSFWGFVMSGRREHRGSGPRS
;
A
#
# COMPACT_ATOMS: atom_id res chain seq x y z
N MET A 1 -3.81 -26.47 11.89
CA MET A 1 -2.59 -25.67 12.14
C MET A 1 -1.59 -26.31 13.10
N ARG A 2 -1.98 -27.24 14.00
CA ARG A 2 -1.17 -27.60 15.19
C ARG A 2 0.25 -28.16 14.96
N ASP A 3 0.57 -28.67 13.76
CA ASP A 3 1.94 -29.12 13.40
C ASP A 3 2.60 -28.33 12.26
N ARG A 4 1.98 -27.24 11.81
CA ARG A 4 2.48 -26.47 10.65
C ARG A 4 3.34 -25.31 11.11
N ARG A 5 4.54 -25.17 10.52
CA ARG A 5 5.38 -23.98 10.72
C ARG A 5 4.79 -22.81 9.93
N ILE A 6 4.55 -21.70 10.59
CA ILE A 6 3.84 -20.54 10.03
C ILE A 6 4.59 -19.23 10.23
N VAL A 7 4.25 -18.26 9.39
CA VAL A 7 4.57 -16.83 9.48
C VAL A 7 3.24 -16.08 9.56
N VAL A 8 3.04 -15.30 10.61
CA VAL A 8 1.88 -14.42 10.79
C VAL A 8 2.28 -13.02 10.34
N ALA A 9 1.70 -12.57 9.23
CA ALA A 9 1.85 -11.22 8.69
C ALA A 9 0.75 -10.33 9.28
N ARG A 10 1.06 -9.71 10.43
CA ARG A 10 0.15 -8.83 11.14
C ARG A 10 0.45 -7.36 10.83
N ARG A 11 -0.55 -6.65 10.29
CA ARG A 11 -0.42 -5.20 10.04
C ARG A 11 -1.77 -4.52 10.09
N TRP A 12 -1.80 -3.32 10.67
CA TRP A 12 -3.05 -2.64 11.05
C TRP A 12 -3.06 -1.13 10.71
N THR A 13 -2.08 -0.69 9.92
CA THR A 13 -1.91 0.71 9.47
C THR A 13 -2.60 0.94 8.12
N GLY A 14 -2.18 1.97 7.37
CA GLY A 14 -2.70 2.24 6.03
C GLY A 14 -2.49 1.08 5.04
N LEU A 15 -3.42 0.95 4.10
CA LEU A 15 -3.51 -0.15 3.12
C LEU A 15 -2.18 -0.45 2.39
N GLY A 16 -1.43 0.59 2.01
CA GLY A 16 -0.13 0.43 1.37
C GLY A 16 0.91 -0.25 2.26
N ASP A 17 1.02 0.15 3.53
CA ASP A 17 1.96 -0.49 4.46
C ASP A 17 1.56 -1.94 4.77
N CYS A 18 0.26 -2.19 4.95
CA CYS A 18 -0.28 -3.55 5.07
C CYS A 18 0.15 -4.44 3.89
N LEU A 19 -0.04 -3.95 2.65
CA LEU A 19 0.28 -4.70 1.44
C LEU A 19 1.79 -4.93 1.28
N VAL A 20 2.62 -3.90 1.44
CA VAL A 20 4.07 -4.01 1.23
C VAL A 20 4.71 -4.87 2.32
N SER A 21 4.26 -4.73 3.58
CA SER A 21 4.71 -5.59 4.68
C SER A 21 4.28 -7.06 4.49
N LEU A 22 3.11 -7.31 3.90
CA LEU A 22 2.68 -8.67 3.53
C LEU A 22 3.62 -9.30 2.48
N LEU A 23 4.08 -8.54 1.48
CA LEU A 23 5.03 -9.06 0.50
C LEU A 23 6.38 -9.42 1.14
N ALA A 24 6.86 -8.62 2.10
CA ALA A 24 8.05 -8.94 2.88
C ALA A 24 7.88 -10.21 3.73
N ALA A 25 6.72 -10.39 4.37
CA ALA A 25 6.40 -11.60 5.12
C ALA A 25 6.31 -12.84 4.20
N HIS A 26 5.72 -12.70 3.02
CA HIS A 26 5.66 -13.75 2.00
C HIS A 26 7.06 -14.21 1.58
N ARG A 27 7.97 -13.26 1.31
CA ARG A 27 9.39 -13.56 1.01
C ARG A 27 10.02 -14.46 2.07
N TYR A 28 9.83 -14.13 3.35
CA TYR A 28 10.37 -14.95 4.44
C TYR A 28 9.69 -16.32 4.54
N ALA A 29 8.36 -16.37 4.41
CA ALA A 29 7.60 -17.62 4.43
C ALA A 29 8.08 -18.57 3.31
N LYS A 30 8.32 -18.04 2.11
CA LYS A 30 8.87 -18.79 0.98
C LYS A 30 10.28 -19.30 1.25
N ALA A 31 11.18 -18.44 1.73
CA ALA A 31 12.57 -18.81 2.00
C ALA A 31 12.71 -19.90 3.07
N THR A 32 11.76 -19.96 4.00
CA THR A 32 11.79 -20.87 5.16
C THR A 32 10.80 -22.03 5.06
N ASN A 33 10.13 -22.19 3.92
CA ASN A 33 9.10 -23.21 3.67
C ASN A 33 8.01 -23.23 4.76
N ARG A 34 7.52 -22.05 5.14
CA ARG A 34 6.44 -21.86 6.12
C ARG A 34 5.14 -21.49 5.42
N ALA A 35 4.02 -21.82 6.04
CA ALA A 35 2.74 -21.24 5.63
C ALA A 35 2.66 -19.76 6.02
N LEU A 36 1.96 -18.97 5.22
CA LEU A 36 1.69 -17.57 5.47
C LEU A 36 0.28 -17.40 6.01
N VAL A 37 0.14 -16.74 7.16
CA VAL A 37 -1.13 -16.37 7.78
C VAL A 37 -1.27 -14.85 7.70
N ILE A 38 -2.32 -14.36 7.06
CA ILE A 38 -2.57 -12.93 6.83
C ILE A 38 -3.55 -12.41 7.87
N ASP A 39 -3.09 -11.47 8.71
CA ASP A 39 -3.89 -10.88 9.79
C ASP A 39 -3.88 -9.35 9.72
N TRP A 40 -4.88 -8.78 9.04
CA TRP A 40 -5.09 -7.33 9.00
C TRP A 40 -6.33 -6.91 9.79
N ARG A 41 -6.62 -7.61 10.89
CA ARG A 41 -7.67 -7.19 11.83
C ARG A 41 -7.26 -5.92 12.56
N PHE A 42 -8.25 -5.22 13.12
CA PHE A 42 -8.06 -4.01 13.93
C PHE A 42 -7.47 -2.82 13.15
N THR A 43 -7.59 -2.81 11.82
CA THR A 43 -7.27 -1.62 11.04
C THR A 43 -8.38 -0.58 11.25
N ALA A 44 -8.06 0.70 11.09
CA ALA A 44 -9.09 1.74 11.14
C ALA A 44 -10.16 1.61 10.03
N TYR A 45 -9.80 0.99 8.90
CA TYR A 45 -10.72 0.68 7.81
C TYR A 45 -11.67 -0.49 8.13
N ALA A 46 -11.26 -1.40 9.00
CA ALA A 46 -11.99 -2.61 9.35
C ALA A 46 -11.75 -2.95 10.84
N PRO A 47 -12.44 -2.26 11.77
CA PRO A 47 -12.22 -2.47 13.20
C PRO A 47 -12.69 -3.84 13.68
N SER A 48 -13.71 -4.40 13.02
CA SER A 48 -14.33 -5.71 13.33
C SER A 48 -13.87 -6.85 12.45
N ASP A 49 -13.18 -6.57 11.35
CA ASP A 49 -12.95 -7.53 10.26
C ASP A 49 -11.48 -7.57 9.85
N ASN A 50 -11.08 -8.64 9.14
CA ASN A 50 -9.76 -8.70 8.52
C ASN A 50 -9.79 -7.89 7.21
N LEU A 51 -9.13 -6.73 7.18
CA LEU A 51 -9.12 -5.83 6.03
C LEU A 51 -8.68 -6.53 4.73
N PHE A 52 -7.79 -7.51 4.81
CA PHE A 52 -7.35 -8.26 3.63
C PHE A 52 -8.54 -8.94 2.95
N ALA A 53 -9.41 -9.61 3.72
CA ALA A 53 -10.58 -10.31 3.19
C ALA A 53 -11.63 -9.36 2.59
N LEU A 54 -11.66 -8.10 3.03
CA LEU A 54 -12.54 -7.07 2.48
C LEU A 54 -12.02 -6.45 1.18
N ALA A 55 -10.71 -6.58 0.90
CA ALA A 55 -10.05 -5.99 -0.26
C ALA A 55 -9.70 -7.02 -1.34
N PHE A 56 -9.20 -8.18 -0.93
CA PHE A 56 -8.54 -9.16 -1.77
C PHE A 56 -8.91 -10.60 -1.40
N THR A 57 -8.70 -11.50 -2.36
CA THR A 57 -8.59 -12.94 -2.15
C THR A 57 -7.24 -13.41 -2.68
N ALA A 58 -6.48 -14.15 -1.87
CA ALA A 58 -5.22 -14.77 -2.29
C ALA A 58 -5.46 -16.22 -2.73
N PRO A 59 -4.64 -16.77 -3.64
CA PRO A 59 -4.62 -18.21 -3.89
C PRO A 59 -4.26 -19.00 -2.62
N MET A 60 -4.85 -20.19 -2.46
CA MET A 60 -4.50 -21.09 -1.33
C MET A 60 -3.01 -21.45 -1.30
N VAL A 61 -2.37 -21.50 -2.47
CA VAL A 61 -0.92 -21.59 -2.62
C VAL A 61 -0.45 -20.40 -3.44
N TRP A 62 0.03 -19.37 -2.76
CA TRP A 62 0.47 -18.11 -3.36
C TRP A 62 1.98 -18.18 -3.65
N ASP A 63 2.35 -18.33 -4.92
CA ASP A 63 3.76 -18.42 -5.36
C ASP A 63 4.56 -19.51 -4.64
N GLY A 64 3.93 -20.66 -4.40
CA GLY A 64 4.49 -21.82 -3.70
C GLY A 64 4.35 -21.77 -2.17
N VAL A 65 3.82 -20.68 -1.61
CA VAL A 65 3.58 -20.53 -0.18
C VAL A 65 2.12 -20.83 0.11
N ALA A 66 1.84 -21.79 0.98
CA ALA A 66 0.47 -22.01 1.42
C ALA A 66 -0.01 -20.83 2.27
N THR A 67 -1.18 -20.30 1.93
CA THR A 67 -1.69 -19.04 2.47
C THR A 67 -3.04 -19.25 3.14
N GLU A 68 -3.20 -18.60 4.28
CA GLU A 68 -4.45 -18.56 5.03
C GLU A 68 -4.74 -17.12 5.45
N VAL A 69 -6.01 -16.71 5.36
CA VAL A 69 -6.47 -15.40 5.83
C VAL A 69 -7.26 -15.62 7.11
N VAL A 70 -6.91 -14.90 8.17
CA VAL A 70 -7.57 -15.04 9.46
C VAL A 70 -9.01 -14.55 9.37
N ASP A 71 -9.95 -15.40 9.75
CA ASP A 71 -11.34 -15.03 9.94
C ASP A 71 -11.49 -14.21 11.23
N ALA A 72 -12.15 -13.05 11.14
CA ALA A 72 -12.33 -12.15 12.28
C ALA A 72 -13.20 -12.75 13.40
N GLY A 73 -14.09 -13.69 13.07
CA GLY A 73 -14.94 -14.38 14.05
C GLY A 73 -14.28 -15.60 14.70
N ARG A 74 -13.08 -16.00 14.27
CA ARG A 74 -12.37 -17.16 14.82
C ARG A 74 -11.22 -16.71 15.74
N GLY A 75 -11.08 -17.42 16.86
CA GLY A 75 -9.90 -17.29 17.72
C GLY A 75 -8.62 -17.64 16.96
N PHE A 76 -7.52 -16.95 17.29
CA PHE A 76 -6.22 -17.24 16.70
C PHE A 76 -5.49 -18.30 17.55
N GLU A 77 -5.60 -19.57 17.17
CA GLU A 77 -4.88 -20.66 17.85
C GLU A 77 -3.46 -20.81 17.29
N ILE A 78 -2.46 -20.45 18.09
CA ILE A 78 -1.06 -20.85 17.86
C ILE A 78 -0.65 -21.91 18.86
N SER A 79 0.23 -22.82 18.44
CA SER A 79 0.84 -23.83 19.30
C SER A 79 2.35 -23.81 19.15
N GLY A 80 3.06 -23.98 20.27
CA GLY A 80 4.51 -24.00 20.33
C GLY A 80 5.16 -22.62 20.54
N PRO A 81 6.51 -22.58 20.62
CA PRO A 81 7.25 -21.35 20.85
C PRO A 81 7.12 -20.40 19.67
N THR A 82 7.21 -19.11 19.96
CA THR A 82 7.12 -18.06 18.95
C THR A 82 8.45 -17.37 18.75
N TRP A 83 8.63 -16.80 17.56
CA TRP A 83 9.67 -15.84 17.29
C TRP A 83 9.03 -14.56 16.72
N PRO A 84 9.33 -13.37 17.27
CA PRO A 84 10.03 -13.11 18.52
C PRO A 84 9.40 -13.85 19.73
N ILE A 85 10.16 -14.05 20.81
CA ILE A 85 9.68 -14.80 21.99
C ILE A 85 8.56 -14.02 22.68
N GLY A 86 7.53 -14.72 23.15
CA GLY A 86 6.51 -14.17 24.06
C GLY A 86 5.13 -13.91 23.43
N TRP A 87 4.91 -14.27 22.18
CA TRP A 87 3.58 -14.19 21.57
C TRP A 87 2.69 -15.35 22.04
N THR A 88 1.42 -15.05 22.28
CA THR A 88 0.37 -16.02 22.62
C THR A 88 -0.82 -15.86 21.69
N GLY A 89 -1.66 -16.90 21.58
CA GLY A 89 -2.90 -16.81 20.80
C GLY A 89 -3.84 -15.70 21.29
N ALA A 90 -3.91 -15.48 22.60
CA ALA A 90 -4.68 -14.39 23.20
C ALA A 90 -4.17 -13.01 22.72
N MET A 91 -2.84 -12.80 22.73
CA MET A 91 -2.25 -11.53 22.24
C MET A 91 -2.46 -11.30 20.74
N LEU A 92 -2.57 -12.38 19.95
CA LEU A 92 -2.93 -12.29 18.54
C LEU A 92 -4.43 -12.05 18.34
N ALA A 93 -5.27 -12.49 19.28
CA ALA A 93 -6.71 -12.25 19.26
C ALA A 93 -7.09 -10.83 19.70
N ASP A 94 -6.26 -10.17 20.51
CA ASP A 94 -6.49 -8.80 20.99
C ASP A 94 -6.04 -7.75 19.97
N ALA A 95 -6.55 -6.53 20.10
CA ALA A 95 -6.09 -5.38 19.32
C ALA A 95 -4.58 -5.12 19.52
N PRO A 96 -3.85 -4.70 18.47
CA PRO A 96 -2.43 -4.42 18.58
C PRO A 96 -2.22 -3.19 19.48
N VAL A 97 -1.09 -3.17 20.17
CA VAL A 97 -0.70 -2.03 21.02
C VAL A 97 0.35 -1.23 20.27
N ALA A 98 0.25 0.10 20.34
CA ALA A 98 1.23 0.97 19.71
C ALA A 98 2.65 0.73 20.29
N GLY A 99 3.65 0.73 19.40
CA GLY A 99 5.03 0.41 19.72
C GLY A 99 5.46 -0.98 19.24
N GLU A 100 6.76 -1.18 19.08
CA GLU A 100 7.30 -2.44 18.61
C GLU A 100 7.46 -3.42 19.78
N ARG A 101 6.83 -4.59 19.67
CA ARG A 101 6.95 -5.66 20.68
C ARG A 101 8.26 -6.45 20.56
N CYS A 102 9.11 -6.09 19.60
CA CYS A 102 10.35 -6.79 19.34
C CYS A 102 11.42 -5.84 18.80
N ASN A 103 12.66 -6.32 18.79
CA ASN A 103 13.76 -5.58 18.18
C ASN A 103 13.62 -5.60 16.65
N HIS A 104 13.19 -4.48 16.08
CA HIS A 104 13.00 -4.32 14.64
C HIS A 104 14.24 -4.63 13.81
N ALA A 105 15.43 -4.27 14.29
CA ALA A 105 16.67 -4.56 13.56
C ALA A 105 16.88 -6.08 13.39
N GLN A 106 16.52 -6.88 14.41
CA GLN A 106 16.57 -8.33 14.30
C GLN A 106 15.52 -8.87 13.31
N VAL A 107 14.32 -8.29 13.28
CA VAL A 107 13.31 -8.62 12.26
C VAL A 107 13.81 -8.36 10.86
N VAL A 108 14.41 -7.18 10.66
CA VAL A 108 14.98 -6.79 9.38
C VAL A 108 16.09 -7.73 8.94
N GLU A 109 17.03 -8.04 9.83
CA GLU A 109 18.13 -8.96 9.55
C GLU A 109 17.63 -10.37 9.19
N ARG A 110 16.61 -10.88 9.88
CA ARG A 110 16.04 -12.21 9.60
C ARG A 110 15.37 -12.29 8.25
N ILE A 111 14.55 -11.29 7.89
CA ILE A 111 13.90 -11.28 6.58
C ILE A 111 14.94 -11.10 5.46
N ALA A 112 15.92 -10.23 5.66
CA ALA A 112 16.97 -9.97 4.67
C ALA A 112 17.85 -11.20 4.41
N SER A 113 18.27 -11.90 5.46
CA SER A 113 19.10 -13.11 5.35
C SER A 113 18.33 -14.34 4.86
N GLY A 114 17.00 -14.37 5.04
CA GLY A 114 16.20 -15.57 4.80
C GLY A 114 16.49 -16.71 5.78
N ALA A 115 17.25 -16.44 6.86
CA ALA A 115 17.62 -17.43 7.85
C ALA A 115 16.39 -17.84 8.66
N ASP A 116 16.14 -19.15 8.70
CA ASP A 116 15.04 -19.72 9.45
C ASP A 116 15.30 -19.69 10.96
N VAL A 117 14.24 -19.80 11.74
CA VAL A 117 14.27 -19.88 13.21
C VAL A 117 13.68 -21.20 13.68
N ALA A 118 14.13 -21.71 14.83
CA ALA A 118 13.61 -22.98 15.37
C ALA A 118 12.13 -22.90 15.75
N ALA A 119 11.64 -21.72 16.15
CA ALA A 119 10.25 -21.52 16.54
C ALA A 119 9.28 -21.89 15.40
N PRO A 120 8.24 -22.71 15.65
CA PRO A 120 7.23 -23.05 14.63
C PRO A 120 6.38 -21.86 14.21
N VAL A 121 6.25 -20.83 15.05
CA VAL A 121 5.44 -19.65 14.75
C VAL A 121 6.33 -18.41 14.69
N VAL A 122 6.33 -17.74 13.54
CA VAL A 122 6.98 -16.44 13.36
C VAL A 122 5.92 -15.36 13.28
N VAL A 123 6.05 -14.27 14.03
CA VAL A 123 5.08 -13.17 14.04
C VAL A 123 5.77 -11.88 13.63
N PHE A 124 5.29 -11.27 12.55
CA PHE A 124 5.65 -9.92 12.16
C PHE A 124 4.48 -9.00 12.46
N ASP A 125 4.59 -8.17 13.52
CA ASP A 125 3.59 -7.18 13.94
C ASP A 125 4.19 -5.76 13.92
N GLY A 126 4.86 -5.42 12.81
CA GLY A 126 5.62 -4.18 12.65
C GLY A 126 5.75 -3.81 11.17
N CYS A 127 6.19 -2.58 10.90
CA CYS A 127 6.46 -2.17 9.51
C CYS A 127 7.68 -2.95 9.01
N ILE A 128 7.52 -3.77 7.98
CA ILE A 128 8.62 -4.47 7.31
C ILE A 128 8.64 -4.17 5.82
N ALA A 129 7.97 -3.09 5.42
CA ALA A 129 7.81 -2.65 4.04
C ALA A 129 9.14 -2.48 3.27
N PRO A 130 10.25 -1.99 3.86
CA PRO A 130 11.54 -1.89 3.15
C PRO A 130 12.12 -3.22 2.64
N LEU A 131 11.58 -4.35 3.09
CA LEU A 131 12.04 -5.70 2.74
C LEU A 131 11.13 -6.42 1.76
N ALA A 132 10.18 -5.70 1.15
CA ALA A 132 9.42 -6.22 0.04
C ALA A 132 10.35 -6.75 -1.08
N PRO A 133 9.92 -7.76 -1.84
CA PRO A 133 10.65 -8.23 -3.01
C PRO A 133 10.88 -7.11 -4.03
N ASP A 134 11.76 -7.38 -5.00
CA ASP A 134 11.94 -6.50 -6.16
C ASP A 134 10.62 -6.26 -6.93
N ALA A 135 10.60 -5.23 -7.79
CA ALA A 135 9.40 -4.85 -8.53
C ALA A 135 8.84 -6.00 -9.40
N PRO A 136 9.64 -6.79 -10.15
CA PRO A 136 9.12 -7.92 -10.92
C PRO A 136 8.45 -8.99 -10.06
N THR A 137 9.05 -9.35 -8.91
CA THR A 137 8.47 -10.32 -7.99
C THR A 137 7.22 -9.79 -7.32
N SER A 138 7.26 -8.54 -6.86
CA SER A 138 6.11 -7.85 -6.28
C SER A 138 4.96 -7.78 -7.28
N ARG A 139 5.22 -7.42 -8.55
CA ARG A 139 4.22 -7.40 -9.62
C ARG A 139 3.58 -8.77 -9.83
N ARG A 140 4.37 -9.84 -9.92
CA ARG A 140 3.85 -11.21 -10.04
C ARG A 140 2.95 -11.59 -8.87
N LEU A 141 3.39 -11.31 -7.64
CA LEU A 141 2.63 -11.62 -6.43
C LEU A 141 1.31 -10.85 -6.39
N LEU A 142 1.35 -9.53 -6.59
CA LEU A 142 0.15 -8.69 -6.57
C LEU A 142 -0.82 -9.02 -7.71
N SER A 143 -0.33 -9.36 -8.90
CA SER A 143 -1.17 -9.74 -10.04
C SER A 143 -1.97 -11.04 -9.81
N SER A 144 -1.54 -11.88 -8.86
CA SER A 144 -2.26 -13.11 -8.50
C SER A 144 -3.34 -12.91 -7.43
N LEU A 145 -3.42 -11.72 -6.82
CA LEU A 145 -4.49 -11.39 -5.90
C LEU A 145 -5.75 -11.03 -6.68
N ARG A 146 -6.89 -11.60 -6.29
CA ARG A 146 -8.19 -11.17 -6.82
C ARG A 146 -8.70 -10.00 -5.97
N VAL A 147 -8.88 -8.84 -6.61
CA VAL A 147 -9.56 -7.69 -6.00
C VAL A 147 -11.06 -7.97 -5.87
N ARG A 148 -11.72 -7.42 -4.84
CA ARG A 148 -13.18 -7.44 -4.69
C ARG A 148 -13.88 -6.94 -5.97
N ASP A 149 -14.96 -7.60 -6.36
CA ASP A 149 -15.55 -7.45 -7.70
C ASP A 149 -16.09 -6.05 -7.96
N ASP A 150 -16.84 -5.47 -7.03
CA ASP A 150 -17.38 -4.10 -7.11
C ASP A 150 -16.27 -3.03 -7.22
N VAL A 151 -15.14 -3.23 -6.55
CA VAL A 151 -13.98 -2.33 -6.61
C VAL A 151 -13.31 -2.43 -7.98
N ARG A 152 -13.12 -3.66 -8.49
CA ARG A 152 -12.60 -3.86 -9.85
C ARG A 152 -13.52 -3.21 -10.89
N ASP A 153 -14.82 -3.43 -10.79
CA ASP A 153 -15.81 -2.82 -11.70
C ASP A 153 -15.76 -1.29 -11.65
N ALA A 154 -15.56 -0.71 -10.46
CA ALA A 154 -15.38 0.73 -10.29
C ALA A 154 -14.11 1.26 -10.96
N VAL A 155 -12.97 0.56 -10.80
CA VAL A 155 -11.70 0.89 -11.46
C VAL A 155 -11.84 0.80 -12.97
N GLU A 156 -12.35 -0.32 -13.50
CA GLU A 156 -12.53 -0.54 -14.94
C GLU A 156 -13.46 0.51 -15.57
N ARG A 157 -14.56 0.85 -14.89
CA ARG A 157 -15.45 1.92 -15.32
C ARG A 157 -14.74 3.27 -15.37
N PHE A 158 -13.97 3.61 -14.34
CA PHE A 158 -13.25 4.87 -14.30
C PHE A 158 -12.18 4.96 -15.41
N VAL A 159 -11.41 3.89 -15.62
CA VAL A 159 -10.42 3.81 -16.70
C VAL A 159 -11.11 4.01 -18.06
N ARG A 160 -12.21 3.29 -18.31
CA ARG A 160 -12.96 3.40 -19.57
C ARG A 160 -13.51 4.81 -19.81
N GLU A 161 -14.04 5.47 -18.80
CA GLU A 161 -14.71 6.77 -18.93
C GLU A 161 -13.75 7.97 -18.87
N ARG A 162 -12.70 7.89 -18.05
CA ARG A 162 -11.82 9.03 -17.74
C ARG A 162 -10.48 8.93 -18.46
N PHE A 163 -9.87 7.75 -18.52
CA PHE A 163 -8.63 7.57 -19.29
C PHE A 163 -8.99 7.41 -20.76
N ALA A 164 -10.04 6.63 -21.05
CA ALA A 164 -10.63 6.51 -22.39
C ALA A 164 -9.59 6.12 -23.46
N GLY A 165 -8.67 5.23 -23.11
CA GLY A 165 -7.60 4.75 -24.00
C GLY A 165 -6.47 5.75 -24.27
N ARG A 166 -6.48 6.92 -23.63
CA ARG A 166 -5.42 7.93 -23.75
C ARG A 166 -4.23 7.59 -22.85
N PRO A 167 -3.00 8.00 -23.22
CA PRO A 167 -1.85 7.93 -22.34
C PRO A 167 -2.15 8.64 -21.02
N THR A 168 -1.77 8.04 -19.91
CA THR A 168 -2.13 8.55 -18.58
C THR A 168 -0.90 8.75 -17.70
N VAL A 169 -0.78 9.95 -17.15
CA VAL A 169 0.14 10.27 -16.05
C VAL A 169 -0.63 10.16 -14.74
N GLY A 170 -0.29 9.17 -13.92
CA GLY A 170 -0.73 9.09 -12.54
C GLY A 170 0.12 9.97 -11.64
N VAL A 171 -0.51 10.64 -10.69
CA VAL A 171 0.14 11.51 -9.71
C VAL A 171 -0.35 11.10 -8.34
N HIS A 172 0.54 10.55 -7.53
CA HIS A 172 0.24 10.30 -6.13
C HIS A 172 0.87 11.39 -5.25
N VAL A 173 0.05 12.10 -4.49
CA VAL A 173 0.51 13.13 -3.54
C VAL A 173 0.00 12.82 -2.15
N ARG A 174 0.92 12.45 -1.25
CA ARG A 174 0.66 12.24 0.17
C ARG A 174 0.97 13.52 0.94
N HIS A 175 -0.08 14.16 1.44
CA HIS A 175 0.02 15.36 2.26
C HIS A 175 -0.25 15.06 3.74
N GLY A 176 -1.10 14.08 4.05
CA GLY A 176 -1.49 13.78 5.43
C GLY A 176 -2.48 14.76 6.03
N ASN A 177 -2.88 15.79 5.27
CA ASN A 177 -3.95 16.70 5.61
C ASN A 177 -3.76 17.36 7.00
N GLY A 178 -2.52 17.81 7.25
CA GLY A 178 -2.10 18.47 8.50
C GLY A 178 -1.85 17.53 9.69
N GLY A 179 -1.96 16.21 9.49
CA GLY A 179 -1.58 15.22 10.51
C GLY A 179 -0.10 14.85 10.48
N ASP A 180 0.31 14.06 11.46
CA ASP A 180 1.64 13.46 11.49
C ASP A 180 1.77 12.38 10.42
N ILE A 181 2.64 12.61 9.44
CA ILE A 181 3.02 11.68 8.36
C ILE A 181 4.44 11.14 8.55
N GLY A 182 4.99 11.27 9.77
CA GLY A 182 6.29 10.78 10.17
C GLY A 182 7.42 11.28 9.27
N THR A 183 8.17 10.32 8.71
CA THR A 183 9.34 10.60 7.85
C THR A 183 9.01 11.34 6.55
N HIS A 184 7.73 11.54 6.25
CA HIS A 184 7.28 12.33 5.10
C HIS A 184 7.06 13.81 5.41
N ALA A 185 7.00 14.22 6.68
CA ALA A 185 6.79 15.62 7.07
C ALA A 185 7.82 16.59 6.45
N PRO A 186 9.12 16.23 6.32
CA PRO A 186 10.12 17.09 5.71
C PRO A 186 9.84 17.51 4.26
N TYR A 187 9.07 16.70 3.51
CA TYR A 187 8.70 17.00 2.12
C TYR A 187 7.79 18.23 2.01
N TRP A 188 7.14 18.65 3.11
CA TRP A 188 6.19 19.76 3.13
C TRP A 188 6.72 21.02 3.82
N HIS A 189 8.02 21.08 4.16
CA HIS A 189 8.62 22.27 4.77
C HIS A 189 8.49 23.54 3.91
N ARG A 190 8.39 23.40 2.58
CA ARG A 190 8.20 24.50 1.63
C ARG A 190 7.05 24.16 0.68
N PRO A 191 5.78 24.27 1.13
CA PRO A 191 4.63 23.71 0.41
C PRO A 191 4.43 24.34 -0.97
N GLY A 192 4.63 25.65 -1.12
CA GLY A 192 4.52 26.33 -2.42
C GLY A 192 5.56 25.84 -3.44
N GLN A 193 6.83 25.72 -3.03
CA GLN A 193 7.90 25.19 -3.90
C GLN A 193 7.66 23.71 -4.23
N THR A 194 7.17 22.95 -3.26
CA THR A 194 6.82 21.54 -3.41
C THR A 194 5.74 21.34 -4.46
N LEU A 195 4.67 22.13 -4.42
CA LEU A 195 3.59 22.08 -5.41
C LEU A 195 4.07 22.42 -6.82
N LEU A 196 4.94 23.42 -6.95
CA LEU A 196 5.54 23.77 -8.24
C LEU A 196 6.42 22.62 -8.77
N ALA A 197 7.25 22.02 -7.92
CA ALA A 197 8.07 20.87 -8.30
C ALA A 197 7.23 19.68 -8.76
N ILE A 198 6.15 19.34 -8.03
CA ILE A 198 5.20 18.30 -8.44
C ILE A 198 4.58 18.65 -9.80
N ALA A 199 4.14 19.90 -9.99
CA ALA A 199 3.54 20.33 -11.26
C ALA A 199 4.53 20.25 -12.43
N ASP A 200 5.80 20.58 -12.20
CA ASP A 200 6.86 20.49 -13.22
C ASP A 200 7.18 19.03 -13.58
N ASP A 201 7.27 18.14 -12.59
CA ASP A 201 7.43 16.70 -12.83
C ASP A 201 6.26 16.12 -13.64
N VAL A 202 5.03 16.55 -13.33
CA VAL A 202 3.84 16.14 -14.08
C VAL A 202 3.88 16.69 -15.52
N ARG A 203 4.23 17.96 -15.72
CA ARG A 203 4.36 18.54 -17.07
C ARG A 203 5.42 17.81 -17.89
N ALA A 204 6.55 17.46 -17.28
CA ALA A 204 7.60 16.69 -17.94
C ALA A 204 7.10 15.28 -18.33
N ALA A 205 6.37 14.60 -17.45
CA ALA A 205 5.77 13.30 -17.75
C ALA A 205 4.71 13.37 -18.87
N VAL A 206 3.87 14.40 -18.86
CA VAL A 206 2.88 14.66 -19.92
C VAL A 206 3.55 14.93 -21.24
N ALA A 207 4.57 15.82 -21.28
CA ALA A 207 5.28 16.16 -22.51
C ALA A 207 5.93 14.92 -23.13
N ALA A 208 6.51 14.05 -22.31
CA ALA A 208 7.13 12.83 -22.80
C ALA A 208 6.11 11.79 -23.31
N LEU A 209 4.94 11.63 -22.67
CA LEU A 209 3.88 10.76 -23.22
C LEU A 209 3.25 11.34 -24.49
N ALA A 210 3.14 12.67 -24.60
CA ALA A 210 2.64 13.33 -25.80
C ALA A 210 3.56 13.14 -27.02
N GLN A 211 4.85 12.85 -26.82
CA GLN A 211 5.77 12.47 -27.89
C GLN A 211 5.61 11.02 -28.36
N GLU A 212 4.93 10.18 -27.56
CA GLU A 212 4.78 8.74 -27.80
C GLU A 212 3.37 8.37 -28.29
N SER A 213 2.45 9.33 -28.40
CA SER A 213 1.04 9.10 -28.76
C SER A 213 0.43 10.27 -29.53
N ASP A 214 -0.45 9.95 -30.47
CA ASP A 214 -1.25 10.93 -31.22
C ASP A 214 -2.43 11.52 -30.40
N THR A 215 -2.66 11.00 -29.19
CA THR A 215 -3.74 11.48 -28.30
C THR A 215 -3.17 12.23 -27.10
N PRO A 216 -3.80 13.35 -26.68
CA PRO A 216 -3.31 14.13 -25.56
C PRO A 216 -3.38 13.33 -24.25
N PRO A 217 -2.29 13.30 -23.45
CA PRO A 217 -2.30 12.56 -22.19
C PRO A 217 -3.30 13.10 -21.17
N VAL A 218 -3.77 12.21 -20.30
CA VAL A 218 -4.62 12.52 -19.15
C VAL A 218 -3.78 12.54 -17.88
N VAL A 219 -4.10 13.45 -16.97
CA VAL A 219 -3.50 13.48 -15.63
C VAL A 219 -4.50 12.96 -14.62
N PHE A 220 -4.19 11.83 -13.98
CA PHE A 220 -4.94 11.28 -12.86
C PHE A 220 -4.27 11.65 -11.53
N LEU A 221 -5.00 12.31 -10.63
CA LEU A 221 -4.49 12.68 -9.31
C LEU A 221 -5.11 11.82 -8.20
N SER A 222 -4.25 11.17 -7.43
CA SER A 222 -4.56 10.50 -6.17
C SER A 222 -3.91 11.26 -5.02
N THR A 223 -4.72 11.99 -4.26
CA THR A 223 -4.28 12.71 -3.05
C THR A 223 -5.20 12.43 -1.88
N ASP A 224 -4.67 12.55 -0.66
CA ASP A 224 -5.44 12.47 0.58
C ASP A 224 -5.96 13.83 1.07
N SER A 225 -5.69 14.91 0.33
CA SER A 225 -6.01 16.29 0.73
C SER A 225 -6.78 17.03 -0.36
N GLY A 226 -7.96 17.56 0.03
CA GLY A 226 -8.79 18.38 -0.86
C GLY A 226 -8.15 19.73 -1.21
N GLU A 227 -7.28 20.26 -0.34
CA GLU A 227 -6.49 21.46 -0.64
C GLU A 227 -5.51 21.19 -1.78
N ILE A 228 -4.79 20.07 -1.73
CA ILE A 228 -3.86 19.65 -2.79
C ILE A 228 -4.61 19.40 -4.10
N ASP A 229 -5.78 18.75 -4.06
CA ASP A 229 -6.63 18.58 -5.23
C ASP A 229 -6.99 19.95 -5.86
N ALA A 230 -7.50 20.89 -5.05
CA ALA A 230 -7.88 22.21 -5.52
C ALA A 230 -6.68 23.01 -6.08
N MET A 231 -5.51 22.92 -5.44
CA MET A 231 -4.31 23.62 -5.88
C MET A 231 -3.74 23.05 -7.17
N LEU A 232 -3.63 21.72 -7.29
CA LEU A 232 -3.09 21.08 -8.50
C LEU A 232 -4.01 21.29 -9.71
N ARG A 233 -5.34 21.26 -9.53
CA ARG A 233 -6.31 21.60 -10.59
C ARG A 233 -6.16 23.02 -11.14
N ARG A 234 -5.64 23.97 -10.34
CA ARG A 234 -5.38 25.35 -10.80
C ARG A 234 -4.13 25.46 -11.66
N VAL A 235 -3.13 24.59 -11.45
CA VAL A 235 -1.82 24.68 -12.12
C VAL A 235 -1.60 23.61 -13.18
N LEU A 236 -2.44 22.57 -13.21
CA LEU A 236 -2.47 21.50 -14.19
C LEU A 236 -3.87 21.44 -14.83
N PRO A 237 -4.01 21.70 -16.14
CA PRO A 237 -5.30 21.62 -16.82
C PRO A 237 -5.77 20.18 -16.96
N GLY A 238 -7.08 19.95 -16.89
CA GLY A 238 -7.70 18.67 -17.24
C GLY A 238 -7.45 17.51 -16.27
N VAL A 239 -6.99 17.78 -15.05
CA VAL A 239 -6.79 16.76 -14.01
C VAL A 239 -8.11 16.04 -13.68
N VAL A 240 -8.09 14.72 -13.72
CA VAL A 240 -9.18 13.85 -13.28
C VAL A 240 -8.83 13.21 -11.93
N THR A 241 -9.84 13.00 -11.08
CA THR A 241 -9.69 12.32 -9.78
C THR A 241 -10.82 11.35 -9.57
N TRP A 242 -10.59 10.33 -8.74
CA TRP A 242 -11.68 9.53 -8.18
C TRP A 242 -12.55 10.43 -7.27
N PRO A 243 -13.88 10.50 -7.48
CA PRO A 243 -14.76 11.25 -6.59
C PRO A 243 -14.77 10.60 -5.20
N LYS A 244 -14.37 11.36 -4.18
CA LYS A 244 -14.28 10.88 -2.79
C LYS A 244 -14.48 12.02 -1.82
N ARG A 245 -14.76 11.68 -0.56
CA ARG A 245 -14.92 12.65 0.51
C ARG A 245 -13.57 12.94 1.16
N PHE A 246 -13.08 14.17 1.00
CA PHE A 246 -11.90 14.62 1.73
C PHE A 246 -12.24 14.93 3.20
N ARG A 247 -11.24 14.75 4.06
CA ARG A 247 -11.32 15.23 5.44
C ARG A 247 -11.00 16.73 5.50
N PRO A 248 -11.54 17.48 6.48
CA PRO A 248 -11.19 18.89 6.68
C PRO A 248 -9.69 19.08 6.92
N ALA A 249 -9.15 20.24 6.56
CA ALA A 249 -7.74 20.57 6.82
C ALA A 249 -7.39 20.40 8.31
N GLY A 250 -6.24 19.79 8.60
CA GLY A 250 -5.79 19.50 9.97
C GLY A 250 -6.40 18.24 10.60
N ALA A 251 -7.35 17.56 9.94
CA ALA A 251 -7.97 16.36 10.48
C ALA A 251 -7.06 15.11 10.44
N GLY A 252 -5.90 15.20 9.78
CA GLY A 252 -4.97 14.09 9.61
C GLY A 252 -5.36 13.12 8.50
N GLU A 253 -4.67 11.99 8.47
CA GLU A 253 -4.71 11.02 7.38
C GLU A 253 -6.10 10.39 7.17
N LEU A 254 -6.45 9.98 5.94
CA LEU A 254 -7.80 9.46 5.63
C LEU A 254 -8.19 8.19 6.40
N HIS A 255 -7.21 7.38 6.81
CA HIS A 255 -7.47 6.15 7.57
C HIS A 255 -7.48 6.38 9.09
N LEU A 256 -7.69 7.60 9.56
CA LEU A 256 -7.85 7.90 10.98
C LEU A 256 -9.28 8.36 11.28
N GLY A 257 -9.78 7.99 12.45
CA GLY A 257 -11.10 8.42 12.96
C GLY A 257 -12.29 7.60 12.48
N SER A 258 -13.50 8.02 12.87
CA SER A 258 -14.76 7.28 12.69
C SER A 258 -15.16 7.02 11.24
N ASN A 259 -14.69 7.86 10.31
CA ASN A 259 -15.09 7.80 8.90
C ASN A 259 -14.11 6.97 8.07
N ALA A 260 -13.07 6.39 8.67
CA ALA A 260 -12.09 5.58 7.96
C ALA A 260 -12.79 4.43 7.22
N VAL A 261 -13.74 3.74 7.88
CA VAL A 261 -14.53 2.65 7.27
C VAL A 261 -15.21 3.07 5.97
N GLU A 262 -15.82 4.27 5.93
CA GLU A 262 -16.47 4.79 4.71
C GLU A 262 -15.45 5.07 3.59
N GLY A 263 -14.25 5.54 3.95
CA GLY A 263 -13.18 5.88 3.01
C GLY A 263 -12.35 4.69 2.50
N PHE A 264 -12.58 3.47 3.01
CA PHE A 264 -11.81 2.29 2.61
C PHE A 264 -11.90 2.01 1.10
N VAL A 265 -13.11 1.99 0.56
CA VAL A 265 -13.35 1.68 -0.85
C VAL A 265 -12.69 2.73 -1.74
N ASP A 266 -12.82 4.01 -1.39
CA ASP A 266 -12.19 5.11 -2.11
C ASP A 266 -10.66 4.98 -2.11
N ALA A 267 -10.06 4.68 -0.94
CA ALA A 267 -8.62 4.49 -0.82
C ALA A 267 -8.13 3.28 -1.63
N LEU A 268 -8.89 2.18 -1.66
CA LEU A 268 -8.55 1.01 -2.46
C LEU A 268 -8.66 1.32 -3.97
N VAL A 269 -9.75 1.99 -4.41
CA VAL A 269 -9.92 2.39 -5.82
C VAL A 269 -8.80 3.33 -6.28
N ASP A 270 -8.47 4.37 -5.50
CA ASP A 270 -7.34 5.27 -5.78
C ASP A 270 -6.03 4.50 -5.95
N MET A 271 -5.73 3.61 -5.00
CA MET A 271 -4.48 2.83 -5.02
C MET A 271 -4.38 1.95 -6.27
N LEU A 272 -5.49 1.32 -6.66
CA LEU A 272 -5.56 0.46 -7.84
C LEU A 272 -5.46 1.26 -9.15
N LEU A 273 -6.12 2.42 -9.24
CA LEU A 273 -6.04 3.31 -10.40
C LEU A 273 -4.62 3.80 -10.69
N LEU A 274 -3.77 3.94 -9.66
CA LEU A 274 -2.35 4.24 -9.86
C LEU A 274 -1.58 3.11 -10.58
N GLY A 275 -2.12 1.89 -10.62
CA GLY A 275 -1.58 0.76 -11.40
C GLY A 275 -1.99 0.78 -12.88
N GLU A 276 -3.02 1.56 -13.24
CA GLU A 276 -3.61 1.62 -14.59
C GLU A 276 -3.02 2.75 -15.45
N VAL A 277 -1.94 3.39 -14.99
CA VAL A 277 -1.32 4.54 -15.66
C VAL A 277 -0.06 4.14 -16.41
N ASP A 278 0.29 4.91 -17.44
CA ASP A 278 1.50 4.68 -18.24
C ASP A 278 2.77 5.19 -17.55
N ARG A 279 2.66 6.35 -16.88
CA ARG A 279 3.73 6.96 -16.07
C ARG A 279 3.21 7.39 -14.72
N LEU A 280 4.02 7.23 -13.67
CA LEU A 280 3.65 7.54 -12.30
C LEU A 280 4.61 8.54 -11.66
N VAL A 281 4.09 9.67 -11.20
CA VAL A 281 4.78 10.64 -10.35
C VAL A 281 4.40 10.35 -8.89
N ARG A 282 5.40 10.12 -8.03
CA ARG A 282 5.19 9.72 -6.62
C ARG A 282 5.74 10.79 -5.69
N PHE A 283 4.86 11.40 -4.91
CA PHE A 283 5.23 12.38 -3.90
C PHE A 283 4.68 12.00 -2.52
N PRO A 284 5.52 11.66 -1.53
CA PRO A 284 6.94 11.36 -1.67
C PRO A 284 7.16 9.99 -2.34
N PRO A 285 8.35 9.73 -2.90
CA PRO A 285 8.68 8.46 -3.56
C PRO A 285 8.67 7.25 -2.61
N GLY A 286 8.79 7.47 -1.29
CA GLY A 286 8.78 6.42 -0.28
C GLY A 286 7.39 5.99 0.22
N SER A 287 6.31 6.61 -0.26
CA SER A 287 4.97 6.28 0.24
C SER A 287 4.54 4.87 -0.18
N ALA A 288 4.25 4.01 0.80
CA ALA A 288 3.79 2.64 0.58
C ALA A 288 2.44 2.57 -0.15
N PHE A 289 1.59 3.60 -0.03
CA PHE A 289 0.31 3.67 -0.74
C PHE A 289 0.48 3.61 -2.27
N SER A 290 1.48 4.33 -2.79
CA SER A 290 1.78 4.33 -4.22
C SER A 290 2.66 3.16 -4.67
N PHE A 291 2.99 2.20 -3.78
CA PHE A 291 3.79 1.04 -4.17
C PHE A 291 3.06 0.15 -5.16
N TRP A 292 1.74 -0.05 -4.99
CA TRP A 292 0.91 -0.76 -5.99
C TRP A 292 1.09 -0.14 -7.38
N GLY A 293 0.86 1.17 -7.47
CA GLY A 293 1.06 1.90 -8.73
C GLY A 293 2.49 1.77 -9.26
N PHE A 294 3.50 1.88 -8.40
CA PHE A 294 4.91 1.75 -8.80
C PHE A 294 5.23 0.40 -9.45
N VAL A 295 4.70 -0.71 -8.91
CA VAL A 295 5.00 -2.06 -9.45
C VAL A 295 4.06 -2.49 -10.57
N MET A 296 2.83 -1.98 -10.57
CA MET A 296 1.78 -2.36 -11.54
C MET A 296 1.73 -1.45 -12.77
N SER A 297 2.07 -0.16 -12.64
CA SER A 297 2.17 0.74 -13.80
C SER A 297 3.26 0.26 -14.78
N GLY A 298 3.15 0.69 -16.03
CA GLY A 298 4.26 0.55 -16.97
C GLY A 298 3.90 0.52 -18.44
N ARG A 299 4.36 1.56 -19.15
CA ARG A 299 5.49 1.44 -20.10
C ARG A 299 6.53 2.56 -19.86
N ARG A 300 7.79 2.13 -19.65
CA ARG A 300 9.11 2.81 -19.71
C ARG A 300 9.50 3.82 -18.61
N GLU A 301 10.42 3.38 -17.75
CA GLU A 301 11.12 4.16 -16.72
C GLU A 301 11.77 5.44 -17.28
N HIS A 302 11.33 6.61 -16.81
CA HIS A 302 12.18 7.79 -16.72
C HIS A 302 12.68 7.86 -15.27
N ARG A 303 13.99 7.66 -15.06
CA ARG A 303 14.62 7.82 -13.76
C ARG A 303 14.50 9.30 -13.34
N GLY A 304 13.57 9.58 -12.43
CA GLY A 304 13.46 10.88 -11.79
C GLY A 304 14.78 11.24 -11.10
N SER A 305 15.26 12.45 -11.39
CA SER A 305 16.41 13.07 -10.76
C SER A 305 16.19 13.22 -9.26
N GLY A 306 17.13 12.72 -8.45
CA GLY A 306 17.16 12.92 -7.01
C GLY A 306 17.27 14.40 -6.62
N PRO A 307 17.19 14.71 -5.31
CA PRO A 307 17.20 16.08 -4.82
C PRO A 307 18.45 16.79 -5.30
N ARG A 308 18.26 17.90 -6.04
CA ARG A 308 19.35 18.85 -6.27
C ARG A 308 19.62 19.54 -4.94
N SER A 309 20.84 19.35 -4.44
CA SER A 309 21.44 20.06 -3.31
C SER A 309 21.30 21.57 -3.43
#